data_AF-A0A840E1Y1-F1
#
_entry.id   AF-A0A840E1Y1-F1
#
_cell.length_a   1.000
_cell.length_b   1.000
_cell.length_c   1.000
_cell.angle_alpha   90.00
_cell.angle_beta   90.00
_cell.angle_gamma   90.00
#
_symmetry.space_group_name_H-M   'P 1'
#
loop_
_entity.id
_entity.type
_entity.pdbx_description
1 polymer ?
#
loop_
_entity_poly.entity_id
_entity_poly.type
_entity_poly.pdbx_seq_one_letter_code
_entity_poly.pdbx_strand_id
1 'polypeptide(L)' 'MNDRDEKNLTGQFKAADDLLGVNSEIARKLRQFYMEIQEEALPRCLLELLERLEHVEQFDFKNVKKV' A
#
# COMPACT_ATOMS: atom_id res chain seq x y z
N MET A 1 21.98 7.17 -0.92
CA MET A 1 22.00 6.19 0.18
C MET A 1 20.88 6.58 1.13
N ASN A 2 19.75 5.86 1.08
CA ASN A 2 18.63 6.09 1.98
C ASN A 2 18.29 4.79 2.71
N ASP A 3 19.19 4.33 3.58
CA ASP A 3 19.05 3.11 4.40
C ASP A 3 18.12 3.27 5.62
N ARG A 4 17.42 4.41 5.73
CA ARG A 4 16.74 4.80 6.97
C ARG A 4 15.32 4.24 7.10
N ASP A 5 14.69 3.90 5.98
CA ASP A 5 13.29 3.45 5.94
C ASP A 5 13.13 1.93 6.14
N GLU A 6 14.18 1.14 5.86
CA GLU A 6 14.23 -0.32 6.04
C GLU A 6 14.04 -0.77 7.50
N LYS A 7 14.51 0.06 8.46
CA LYS A 7 14.56 -0.33 9.88
C LYS A 7 13.23 -0.23 10.62
N ASN A 8 12.25 0.51 10.08
CA ASN A 8 10.95 0.66 10.73
C ASN A 8 9.99 -0.50 10.41
N LEU A 9 10.06 -1.06 9.20
CA LEU A 9 9.20 -2.17 8.77
C LEU A 9 9.62 -3.51 9.41
N THR A 10 10.92 -3.70 9.62
CA THR A 10 11.46 -4.96 10.17
C THR A 10 10.94 -5.28 11.58
N GLY A 11 10.62 -4.27 12.39
CA GLY A 11 10.05 -4.46 13.73
C GLY A 11 8.57 -4.87 13.71
N GLN A 12 7.81 -4.41 12.73
CA GLN A 12 6.38 -4.67 12.60
C GLN A 12 6.08 -6.13 12.25
N PHE A 13 6.94 -6.76 11.45
CA PHE A 13 6.74 -8.15 11.04
C PHE A 13 7.19 -9.18 12.08
N LYS A 14 7.97 -8.81 13.10
CA LYS A 14 8.45 -9.77 14.12
C LYS A 14 7.32 -10.45 14.89
N ALA A 15 6.28 -9.71 15.27
CA ALA A 15 5.13 -10.27 15.96
C ALA A 15 4.28 -11.17 15.03
N ALA A 16 4.19 -10.83 13.74
CA ALA A 16 3.49 -11.63 12.75
C ALA A 16 4.28 -12.88 12.36
N ASP A 17 5.61 -12.80 12.29
CA ASP A 17 6.49 -13.92 11.97
C ASP A 17 6.52 -14.94 13.11
N ASP A 18 6.41 -14.50 14.37
CA ASP A 18 6.25 -15.39 15.53
C ASP A 18 4.94 -16.19 15.48
N LEU A 19 3.84 -15.55 15.04
CA LEU A 19 2.55 -16.21 14.79
C LEU A 19 2.62 -17.22 13.63
N LEU A 20 3.45 -16.94 12.62
CA LEU A 20 3.64 -17.82 11.46
C LEU A 20 4.59 -18.98 11.77
N GLY A 21 5.35 -18.92 12.87
CA GLY A 21 6.19 -20.00 13.39
C GLY A 21 7.14 -20.57 12.32
N VAL A 22 6.98 -21.85 11.99
CA VAL A 22 7.79 -22.53 10.96
C VAL A 22 7.64 -21.94 9.56
N ASN A 23 6.56 -21.19 9.30
CA ASN A 23 6.30 -20.53 8.02
C ASN A 23 6.84 -19.09 7.96
N SER A 24 7.49 -18.59 9.01
CA SER A 24 8.10 -17.24 9.05
C SER A 24 9.03 -16.99 7.87
N GLU A 25 9.88 -17.96 7.51
CA GLU A 25 10.78 -17.85 6.35
C GLU A 25 10.05 -17.83 5.01
N ILE A 26 8.91 -18.52 4.90
CA ILE A 26 8.06 -18.47 3.71
C ILE A 26 7.46 -17.06 3.59
N ALA A 27 6.95 -16.51 4.69
CA ALA A 27 6.39 -15.16 4.72
C ALA A 27 7.45 -14.10 4.39
N ARG A 28 8.67 -14.25 4.92
CA ARG A 28 9.81 -13.37 4.58
C ARG A 28 10.10 -13.39 3.08
N LYS A 29 10.17 -14.57 2.47
CA LYS A 29 10.41 -14.73 1.04
C LYS A 29 9.27 -14.16 0.19
N LEU A 30 8.01 -14.34 0.60
CA LEU A 30 6.86 -13.76 -0.09
C LEU A 30 6.89 -12.23 -0.06
N ARG A 31 7.19 -11.63 1.11
CA ARG A 31 7.34 -10.18 1.23
C ARG A 31 8.43 -9.67 0.30
N GLN A 32 9.61 -10.29 0.34
CA GLN A 32 10.71 -9.96 -0.56
C GLN A 32 10.29 -10.06 -2.03
N PHE A 33 9.67 -11.17 -2.43
CA PHE A 33 9.21 -11.39 -3.79
C PHE A 33 8.25 -10.29 -4.25
N TYR A 34 7.20 -9.99 -3.47
CA TYR A 34 6.23 -8.94 -3.82
C TYR A 34 6.86 -7.55 -3.87
N MET A 35 7.83 -7.24 -3.00
CA MET A 35 8.56 -5.98 -3.06
C MET A 35 9.43 -5.86 -4.31
N GLU A 36 10.04 -6.95 -4.77
CA GLU A 36 10.88 -6.98 -5.97
C GLU A 36 10.07 -6.84 -7.27
N ILE A 37 8.85 -7.42 -7.32
CA ILE A 37 8.03 -7.43 -8.55
C ILE A 37 7.03 -6.29 -8.65
N GLN A 38 6.73 -5.60 -7.54
CA GLN A 38 5.73 -4.54 -7.56
C GLN A 38 6.32 -3.31 -8.26
N GLU A 39 5.74 -2.95 -9.41
CA GLU A 39 6.08 -1.71 -10.11
C GLU A 39 5.88 -0.51 -9.15
N GLU A 40 6.87 0.38 -9.10
CA GLU A 40 6.87 1.53 -8.19
C GLU A 40 5.76 2.54 -8.53
N ALA A 41 5.31 2.57 -9.79
CA ALA A 41 4.25 3.45 -10.27
C ALA A 41 2.92 2.73 -10.38
N LEU A 42 1.84 3.36 -9.89
CA LEU A 42 0.49 2.87 -10.08
C LEU A 42 0.10 2.89 -11.57
N PRO A 43 -0.53 1.82 -12.09
CA PRO A 43 -1.10 1.81 -13.43
C PRO A 43 -2.04 3.00 -13.69
N ARG A 44 -1.96 3.58 -14.90
CA ARG A 44 -2.73 4.77 -15.28
C ARG A 44 -4.24 4.63 -15.08
N CYS A 45 -4.81 3.45 -15.37
CA CYS A 45 -6.24 3.22 -15.19
C CYS A 45 -6.69 3.36 -13.72
N LEU A 46 -5.82 3.04 -12.76
CA LEU A 46 -6.12 3.24 -11.34
C LEU A 46 -6.10 4.73 -10.98
N LEU A 47 -5.18 5.51 -11.56
CA LEU A 47 -5.14 6.96 -11.39
C LEU A 47 -6.40 7.62 -11.97
N GLU A 48 -6.82 7.22 -13.17
CA GLU A 48 -8.04 7.72 -13.81
C GLU A 48 -9.30 7.41 -12.98
N LEU A 49 -9.34 6.26 -12.29
CA LEU A 49 -10.42 5.93 -11.36
C LEU A 49 -10.40 6.82 -10.11
N LEU A 50 -9.22 7.13 -9.57
CA LEU A 50 -9.08 8.05 -8.43
C LEU A 50 -9.51 9.47 -8.81
N GLU A 51 -9.11 9.96 -9.99
CA GLU A 51 -9.54 11.28 -10.50
C GLU A 51 -11.07 11.35 -10.67
N ARG A 52 -11.69 10.31 -11.22
CA ARG A 52 -13.15 10.23 -11.36
C ARG A 52 -13.84 10.23 -10.00
N LEU A 53 -13.29 9.50 -9.02
CA LEU A 53 -13.82 9.47 -7.66
C LEU A 53 -13.77 10.87 -7.02
N GLU A 54 -12.62 11.55 -7.12
CA GLU A 54 -12.46 12.92 -6.61
C GLU A 54 -13.44 13.89 -7.26
N HIS A 55 -13.63 13.81 -8.58
CA HIS A 55 -14.61 14.65 -9.26
C HIS A 55 -16.02 14.44 -8.73
N VAL A 56 -16.47 13.18 -8.62
CA VAL A 56 -17.81 12.88 -8.09
C VAL A 56 -17.97 13.42 -6.68
N GLU A 57 -17.01 13.19 -5.78
CA GLU A 57 -17.05 13.75 -4.43
C GLU A 57 -17.16 15.27 -4.46
N GLN A 58 -16.30 15.96 -5.22
CA GLN A 58 -16.34 17.43 -5.31
C GLN A 58 -17.67 17.96 -5.87
N PHE A 59 -18.25 17.29 -6.87
CA PHE A 59 -19.54 17.67 -7.44
C PHE A 59 -20.67 17.45 -6.44
N ASP A 60 -20.69 16.32 -5.74
CA ASP A 60 -21.73 15.99 -4.77
C ASP A 60 -21.64 16.89 -3.52
N PHE A 61 -20.43 17.13 -3.01
CA PHE A 61 -20.18 18.11 -1.94
C PHE A 61 -20.57 19.54 -2.34
N LYS A 62 -20.39 19.93 -3.62
CA LYS A 62 -20.84 21.24 -4.13
C LYS A 62 -22.36 21.34 -4.24
N ASN A 63 -23.05 20.24 -4.54
CA ASN A 63 -24.51 20.19 -4.59
C ASN A 63 -25.13 20.23 -3.19
N VAL A 64 -24.53 19.55 -2.20
CA VAL A 64 -24.99 19.57 -0.80
C VAL A 64 -24.83 20.95 -0.15
N LYS A 65 -23.81 21.73 -0.49
CA LYS A 65 -23.61 23.10 0.04
C LYS A 65 -24.49 24.18 -0.60
N LYS A 66 -25.19 23.87 -1.69
CA LYS A 66 -26.05 24.81 -2.42
C LYS A 66 -27.54 24.71 -2.04
N VAL A 67 -27.89 23.82 -1.12
CA VAL A 67 -29.22 23.70 -0.49
C VAL A 67 -29.17 24.31 0.90
#